data_AF-A0A2H9ZTS7-F1
#
_entry.id   AF-A0A2H9ZTS7-F1
#
_cell.length_a   1.000
_cell.length_b   1.000
_cell.length_c   1.000
_cell.angle_alpha   90.00
_cell.angle_beta   90.00
_cell.angle_gamma   90.00
#
_symmetry.space_group_name_H-M   'P 1'
#
loop_
_entity.id
_entity.type
_entity.pdbx_description
1 polymer ?
#
loop_
_entity_poly.entity_id
_entity_poly.type
_entity_poly.pdbx_seq_one_letter_code
_entity_poly.pdbx_strand_id
1 'polypeptide(L)'
;MVQNYQDAMSICAWAGPPDLFITFTCNPNWNDIHEFLQYIQGQQPNDRPDILSRVFNLKMKQICDDLILKRQFGKLQKDCKFRNIEEIDHIIKAEIPDKEKEPLLHKLVIKYMIHGPCGYYNPKASCMKNEKCSKGFPKNYNNYTHINENGFPLYKRAEGSPSA
;
A
#
# COMPACT_ATOMS: atom_id res chain seq x y z
N MET A 1 16.07 12.22 2.24
CA MET A 1 15.34 10.95 2.03
C MET A 1 16.02 9.76 2.71
N VAL A 2 17.36 9.62 2.63
CA VAL A 2 18.09 8.51 3.27
C VAL A 2 17.92 8.47 4.80
N GLN A 3 17.99 9.63 5.48
CA GLN A 3 17.80 9.70 6.93
C GLN A 3 16.42 9.17 7.35
N ASN A 4 15.33 9.68 6.76
CA ASN A 4 13.97 9.22 7.07
C ASN A 4 13.78 7.71 6.83
N TYR A 5 14.47 7.15 5.83
CA TYR A 5 14.48 5.71 5.61
C TYR A 5 15.22 4.97 6.73
N GLN A 6 16.40 5.45 7.13
CA GLN A 6 17.15 4.87 8.24
C GLN A 6 16.38 4.95 9.57
N ASP A 7 15.72 6.08 9.84
CA ASP A 7 14.87 6.26 11.01
C ASP A 7 13.69 5.28 11.00
N ALA A 8 13.01 5.14 9.85
CA ALA A 8 11.94 4.18 9.69
C ALA A 8 12.41 2.73 9.88
N MET A 9 13.58 2.37 9.34
CA MET A 9 14.18 1.04 9.54
C MET A 9 14.59 0.80 10.99
N SER A 10 15.05 1.85 11.70
CA SER A 10 15.39 1.77 13.13
C SER A 10 14.14 1.55 13.98
N ILE A 11 13.05 2.23 13.64
CA ILE A 11 11.73 1.98 14.23
C ILE A 11 11.28 0.56 13.92
N CYS A 12 11.43 0.06 12.68
CA CYS A 12 11.06 -1.31 12.34
C CYS A 12 11.91 -2.36 13.09
N ALA A 13 13.20 -2.08 13.33
CA ALA A 13 14.07 -2.98 14.09
C ALA A 13 13.64 -3.07 15.57
N TRP A 14 13.22 -1.96 16.16
CA TRP A 14 12.76 -1.91 17.56
C TRP A 14 11.31 -2.36 17.72
N ALA A 15 10.41 -1.80 16.91
CA ALA A 15 8.98 -2.00 16.95
C ALA A 15 8.49 -3.13 16.02
N GLY A 16 9.34 -3.89 15.33
CA GLY A 16 8.91 -4.89 14.35
C GLY A 16 8.33 -4.26 13.06
N PRO A 17 8.02 -5.08 12.05
CA PRO A 17 7.45 -4.58 10.81
C PRO A 17 6.04 -4.00 11.01
N PRO A 18 5.65 -2.98 10.24
CA PRO A 18 4.30 -2.44 10.29
C PRO A 18 3.29 -3.41 9.64
N ASP A 19 2.08 -3.48 10.20
CA ASP A 19 0.97 -4.24 9.60
C ASP A 19 0.43 -3.57 8.33
N LEU A 20 0.47 -2.23 8.27
CA LEU A 20 0.05 -1.43 7.13
C LEU A 20 1.12 -0.39 6.78
N PHE A 21 1.55 -0.39 5.51
CA PHE A 21 2.42 0.65 4.95
C PHE A 21 1.63 1.50 3.95
N ILE A 22 1.28 2.73 4.35
CA ILE A 22 0.52 3.66 3.51
C ILE A 22 1.50 4.60 2.79
N THR A 23 1.45 4.61 1.46
CA THR A 23 2.13 5.63 0.66
C THR A 23 1.12 6.69 0.23
N PHE A 24 1.39 7.95 0.56
CA PHE A 24 0.61 9.10 0.12
C PHE A 24 1.48 9.99 -0.76
N THR A 25 0.99 10.32 -1.96
CA THR A 25 1.75 11.10 -2.95
C THR A 25 0.95 12.35 -3.32
N CYS A 26 1.65 13.49 -3.43
CA CYS A 26 1.04 14.73 -3.89
C CYS A 26 0.58 14.60 -5.35
N ASN A 27 -0.63 15.07 -5.66
CA ASN A 27 -1.12 15.18 -7.03
C ASN A 27 -1.27 16.67 -7.39
N PRO A 28 -0.47 17.20 -8.33
CA PRO A 28 -0.58 18.58 -8.78
C PRO A 28 -1.96 18.99 -9.31
N ASN A 29 -2.78 18.02 -9.72
CA ASN A 29 -4.13 18.25 -10.26
C ASN A 29 -5.22 18.29 -9.19
N TRP A 30 -4.89 18.35 -7.89
CA TRP A 30 -5.94 18.54 -6.87
C TRP A 30 -6.61 19.90 -7.00
N ASN A 31 -7.94 19.92 -6.91
CA ASN A 31 -8.74 21.15 -7.01
C ASN A 31 -8.28 22.23 -6.05
N ASP A 32 -7.89 21.86 -4.81
CA ASP A 32 -7.40 22.82 -3.81
C ASP A 32 -6.19 23.62 -4.32
N ILE A 33 -5.31 22.99 -5.12
CA ILE A 33 -4.13 23.66 -5.69
C ILE A 33 -4.57 24.67 -6.75
N HIS A 34 -5.46 24.26 -7.65
CA HIS A 34 -5.98 25.14 -8.71
C HIS A 34 -6.78 26.31 -8.13
N GLU A 35 -7.53 26.08 -7.04
CA GLU A 35 -8.27 27.12 -6.33
C GLU A 35 -7.34 28.15 -5.67
N PHE A 36 -6.18 27.75 -5.15
CA PHE A 36 -5.17 28.71 -4.68
C PHE A 36 -4.49 29.45 -5.83
N LEU A 37 -4.16 28.75 -6.92
CA LEU A 37 -3.47 29.32 -8.07
C LEU A 37 -4.33 30.29 -8.89
N GLN A 38 -5.66 30.19 -8.84
CA GLN A 38 -6.54 31.11 -9.55
C GLN A 38 -6.31 32.58 -9.17
N TYR A 39 -5.79 32.84 -7.97
CA TYR A 39 -5.45 34.17 -7.48
C TYR A 39 -4.06 34.66 -7.92
N ILE A 40 -3.29 33.82 -8.62
CA ILE A 40 -1.90 34.06 -9.02
C ILE A 40 -1.80 33.85 -10.53
N GLN A 41 -2.07 34.92 -11.27
CA GLN A 41 -2.20 34.85 -12.73
C GLN A 41 -0.97 34.23 -13.41
N GLY A 42 -1.24 33.33 -14.36
CA GLY A 42 -0.23 32.74 -15.25
C GLY A 42 0.62 31.63 -14.63
N GLN A 43 0.46 31.30 -13.34
CA GLN A 43 1.26 30.27 -12.69
C GLN A 43 0.60 28.89 -12.72
N GLN A 44 1.44 27.87 -12.90
CA GLN A 44 1.07 26.47 -12.88
C GLN A 44 1.48 25.83 -11.55
N PRO A 45 0.91 24.66 -11.19
CA PRO A 45 1.27 23.93 -9.97
C PRO A 45 2.78 23.71 -9.80
N ASN A 46 3.49 23.43 -10.89
CA ASN A 46 4.94 23.19 -10.87
C ASN A 46 5.76 24.45 -10.59
N ASP A 47 5.20 25.64 -10.82
CA ASP A 47 5.85 26.92 -10.52
C ASP A 47 5.78 27.26 -9.02
N ARG A 48 4.91 26.58 -8.27
CA ARG A 48 4.62 26.84 -6.84
C ARG A 48 4.75 25.58 -5.97
N PRO A 49 5.97 25.07 -5.78
CA PRO A 49 6.23 23.92 -4.93
C PRO A 49 5.84 24.14 -3.46
N ASP A 50 5.78 25.40 -3.00
CA ASP A 50 5.30 25.78 -1.67
C ASP A 50 3.80 25.51 -1.50
N ILE A 51 2.97 25.82 -2.51
CA ILE A 51 1.52 25.53 -2.51
C ILE A 51 1.31 24.02 -2.54
N LEU A 52 2.03 23.30 -3.43
CA LEU A 52 1.98 21.84 -3.50
C LEU A 52 2.31 21.20 -2.14
N SER A 53 3.38 21.65 -1.50
CA SER A 53 3.83 21.13 -0.21
C SER A 53 2.82 21.44 0.91
N ARG A 54 2.20 22.63 0.89
CA ARG A 54 1.19 23.03 1.88
C ARG A 54 -0.09 22.21 1.74
N VAL A 55 -0.62 22.06 0.53
CA VAL A 55 -1.81 21.24 0.27
C VAL A 55 -1.54 19.78 0.62
N PHE A 56 -0.38 19.24 0.24
CA PHE A 56 0.04 17.90 0.61
C PHE A 56 0.03 17.70 2.13
N ASN A 57 0.65 18.61 2.89
CA ASN A 57 0.71 18.52 4.35
C ASN A 57 -0.70 18.59 4.99
N LEU A 58 -1.58 19.46 4.49
CA LEU A 58 -2.97 19.54 4.97
C LEU A 58 -3.73 18.23 4.75
N LYS A 59 -3.64 17.64 3.55
CA LYS A 59 -4.28 16.35 3.26
C LYS A 59 -3.66 15.20 4.04
N MET A 60 -2.33 15.20 4.20
CA MET A 60 -1.63 14.19 5.01
C MET A 60 -2.11 14.25 6.47
N LYS A 61 -2.22 15.44 7.05
CA LYS A 61 -2.78 15.62 8.41
C LYS A 61 -4.22 15.13 8.50
N GLN A 62 -5.05 15.48 7.52
CA GLN A 62 -6.44 15.00 7.47
C GLN A 62 -6.51 13.47 7.42
N ILE A 63 -5.65 12.82 6.63
CA ILE A 63 -5.55 11.36 6.60
C ILE A 63 -5.13 10.83 7.97
N CYS A 64 -4.08 11.39 8.60
CA CYS A 64 -3.68 11.00 9.95
C CYS A 64 -4.83 11.13 10.95
N ASP A 65 -5.58 12.22 10.91
CA ASP A 65 -6.74 12.44 11.78
C ASP A 65 -7.87 11.44 11.51
N ASP A 66 -8.16 11.14 10.25
CA ASP A 66 -9.16 10.15 9.87
C ASP A 66 -8.78 8.74 10.33
N LEU A 67 -7.50 8.38 10.21
CA LEU A 67 -6.97 7.07 10.62
C LEU A 67 -6.90 6.93 12.15
N ILE A 68 -6.37 7.95 12.84
CA ILE A 68 -6.02 7.88 14.27
C ILE A 68 -7.19 8.37 15.13
N LEU A 69 -7.76 9.53 14.82
CA LEU A 69 -8.78 10.17 15.65
C LEU A 69 -10.18 9.66 15.34
N LYS A 70 -10.54 9.59 14.05
CA LYS A 70 -11.87 9.08 13.64
C LYS A 70 -11.98 7.57 13.70
N ARG A 71 -10.84 6.86 13.91
CA ARG A 71 -10.82 5.41 14.11
C ARG A 71 -11.51 4.66 12.96
N GLN A 72 -11.29 5.12 11.72
CA GLN A 72 -11.84 4.49 10.51
C GLN A 72 -11.53 2.99 10.46
N PHE A 73 -10.33 2.60 10.91
CA PHE A 73 -9.89 1.20 11.02
C PHE A 73 -9.99 0.64 12.45
N GLY A 74 -10.79 1.26 13.32
CA GLY A 74 -10.93 0.88 14.73
C GLY A 74 -9.97 1.63 15.66
N LYS A 75 -9.95 1.22 16.93
CA LYS A 75 -9.09 1.84 17.96
C LYS A 75 -7.64 1.46 17.69
N LEU A 76 -6.76 2.46 17.59
CA LEU A 76 -5.32 2.25 17.62
C LEU A 76 -4.93 1.60 18.95
N GLN A 77 -4.47 0.35 18.91
CA GLN A 77 -3.92 -0.34 20.07
C GLN A 77 -2.40 -0.29 19.99
N LYS A 78 -1.76 0.30 21.00
CA LYS A 78 -0.30 0.52 21.05
C LYS A 78 0.52 -0.79 21.07
N ASP A 79 -0.12 -1.92 21.40
CA ASP A 79 0.54 -3.21 21.60
C ASP A 79 -0.06 -4.36 20.77
N CYS A 80 -0.82 -4.03 19.72
CA CYS A 80 -1.33 -5.01 18.76
C CYS A 80 -0.28 -5.26 17.68
N LYS A 81 0.66 -6.14 17.97
CA LYS A 81 1.27 -6.97 16.92
C LYS A 81 0.50 -8.26 16.88
N PHE A 82 0.19 -8.78 15.70
CA PHE A 82 -0.29 -10.15 15.60
C PHE A 82 0.76 -11.06 16.22
N ARG A 83 0.40 -11.75 17.31
CA ARG A 83 1.37 -12.51 18.12
C ARG A 83 1.52 -13.93 17.63
N ASN A 84 0.58 -14.38 16.81
CA ASN A 84 0.51 -15.74 16.27
C ASN A 84 0.01 -15.71 14.82
N ILE A 85 0.21 -16.85 14.14
CA ILE A 85 -0.07 -17.01 12.72
C ILE A 85 -1.58 -17.02 12.46
N GLU A 86 -2.36 -17.54 13.41
CA GLU A 86 -3.80 -17.66 13.32
C GLU A 86 -4.50 -16.29 13.26
N GLU A 87 -4.03 -15.32 14.07
CA GLU A 87 -4.49 -13.93 14.02
C GLU A 87 -4.17 -13.26 12.68
N ILE A 88 -2.97 -13.51 12.14
CA ILE A 88 -2.54 -12.99 10.84
C ILE A 88 -3.46 -13.52 9.74
N ASP A 89 -3.68 -14.84 9.68
CA ASP A 89 -4.50 -15.47 8.65
C ASP A 89 -5.99 -15.10 8.76
N HIS A 90 -6.47 -14.76 9.96
CA HIS A 90 -7.83 -14.26 10.15
C HIS A 90 -8.00 -12.87 9.51
N ILE A 91 -6.99 -12.01 9.56
CA ILE A 91 -7.11 -10.59 9.21
C ILE A 91 -6.57 -10.32 7.80
N ILE A 92 -5.51 -11.01 7.39
CA ILE A 92 -4.83 -10.82 6.11
C ILE A 92 -4.97 -12.09 5.28
N LYS A 93 -5.69 -11.99 4.15
CA LYS A 93 -5.73 -13.03 3.12
C LYS A 93 -5.02 -12.55 1.88
N ALA A 94 -3.97 -13.26 1.47
CA ALA A 94 -3.22 -12.98 0.23
C ALA A 94 -3.77 -13.76 -0.99
N GLU A 95 -5.04 -14.16 -0.93
CA GLU A 95 -5.77 -14.92 -1.94
C GLU A 95 -6.84 -14.02 -2.59
N ILE A 96 -7.08 -14.24 -3.88
CA ILE A 96 -8.19 -13.56 -4.56
C ILE A 96 -9.50 -14.17 -4.04
N PRO A 97 -10.46 -13.37 -3.53
CA PRO A 97 -11.74 -13.86 -3.02
C PRO A 97 -12.50 -14.68 -4.07
N ASP A 98 -13.21 -15.71 -3.67
CA ASP A 98 -14.00 -16.52 -4.59
C ASP A 98 -15.13 -15.69 -5.21
N LYS A 99 -15.25 -15.73 -6.54
CA LYS A 99 -16.20 -14.91 -7.28
C LYS A 99 -17.67 -15.27 -6.99
N GLU A 100 -17.95 -16.54 -6.70
CA GLU A 100 -19.31 -17.02 -6.44
C GLU A 100 -19.69 -16.84 -4.96
N LYS A 101 -18.75 -17.06 -4.04
CA LYS A 101 -18.99 -16.90 -2.59
C LYS A 101 -18.94 -15.43 -2.14
N GLU A 102 -18.05 -14.63 -2.71
CA GLU A 102 -17.77 -13.25 -2.27
C GLU A 102 -17.71 -12.27 -3.47
N PRO A 103 -18.78 -12.13 -4.28
CA PRO A 103 -18.76 -11.43 -5.56
C PRO A 103 -18.39 -9.94 -5.44
N LEU A 104 -18.84 -9.26 -4.38
CA LEU A 104 -18.51 -7.85 -4.14
C LEU A 104 -17.02 -7.69 -3.79
N LEU A 105 -16.51 -8.51 -2.88
CA LEU A 105 -15.11 -8.45 -2.46
C LEU A 105 -14.19 -8.81 -3.63
N HIS A 106 -14.50 -9.86 -4.38
CA HIS A 106 -13.79 -10.20 -5.62
C HIS A 106 -13.78 -9.03 -6.60
N LYS A 107 -14.93 -8.38 -6.86
CA LYS A 107 -15.01 -7.20 -7.74
C LYS A 107 -14.13 -6.05 -7.27
N LEU A 108 -14.13 -5.74 -5.97
CA LEU A 108 -13.31 -4.69 -5.40
C LEU A 108 -11.82 -5.03 -5.51
N VAL A 109 -11.43 -6.25 -5.11
CA VAL A 109 -10.04 -6.71 -5.20
C VAL A 109 -9.55 -6.63 -6.64
N ILE A 110 -10.26 -7.22 -7.61
CA ILE A 110 -9.88 -7.17 -9.04
C ILE A 110 -9.82 -5.73 -9.56
N LYS A 111 -10.78 -4.87 -9.19
CA LYS A 111 -10.82 -3.47 -9.64
C LYS A 111 -9.65 -2.64 -9.10
N TYR A 112 -9.22 -2.92 -7.87
CA TYR A 112 -8.21 -2.13 -7.15
C TYR A 112 -6.87 -2.86 -6.98
N MET A 113 -6.64 -3.98 -7.69
CA MET A 113 -5.35 -4.68 -7.62
C MET A 113 -4.22 -3.71 -7.96
N ILE A 114 -3.29 -3.58 -7.03
CA ILE A 114 -2.14 -2.67 -7.16
C ILE A 114 -1.15 -3.19 -8.21
N HIS A 115 -1.14 -4.50 -8.45
CA HIS A 115 -0.41 -5.12 -9.56
C HIS A 115 -1.41 -5.66 -10.59
N GLY A 116 -1.38 -5.12 -11.81
CA GLY A 116 -2.10 -5.71 -12.93
C GLY A 116 -1.38 -6.94 -13.47
N PRO A 117 -1.96 -7.64 -14.46
CA PRO A 117 -1.30 -8.75 -15.13
C PRO A 117 0.09 -8.35 -15.64
N CYS A 118 1.08 -9.20 -15.40
CA CYS A 118 2.46 -9.06 -15.91
C CYS A 118 3.01 -10.42 -16.34
N GLY A 119 4.28 -10.48 -16.74
CA GLY A 119 4.93 -11.72 -17.13
C GLY A 119 4.44 -12.18 -18.50
N TYR A 120 4.12 -13.46 -18.60
CA TYR A 120 3.57 -14.06 -19.82
C TYR A 120 2.28 -13.37 -20.29
N TYR A 121 1.39 -13.03 -19.35
CA TYR A 121 0.09 -12.42 -19.67
C TYR A 121 0.20 -10.97 -20.13
N ASN A 122 1.29 -10.27 -19.76
CA ASN A 122 1.54 -8.91 -20.22
C ASN A 122 3.05 -8.59 -20.19
N PRO A 123 3.80 -8.95 -21.24
CA PRO A 123 5.23 -8.69 -21.32
C PRO A 123 5.58 -7.20 -21.38
N LYS A 124 4.61 -6.35 -21.74
CA LYS A 124 4.76 -4.89 -21.86
C LYS A 124 4.43 -4.14 -20.57
N ALA A 125 4.07 -4.85 -19.49
CA ALA A 125 3.81 -4.20 -18.21
C ALA A 125 5.06 -3.42 -17.74
N SER A 126 4.87 -2.24 -17.17
CA SER A 126 5.97 -1.36 -16.72
C SER A 126 6.89 -1.99 -15.68
N CYS A 127 6.42 -3.02 -14.98
CA CYS A 127 7.20 -3.77 -14.01
C CYS A 127 8.15 -4.80 -14.67
N MET A 128 7.99 -5.13 -15.94
CA MET A 128 8.80 -6.14 -16.63
C MET A 128 10.20 -5.59 -16.95
N LYS A 129 11.23 -6.30 -16.52
CA LYS A 129 12.64 -6.01 -16.81
C LYS A 129 13.35 -7.32 -17.13
N ASN A 130 14.03 -7.38 -18.27
CA ASN A 130 14.74 -8.58 -18.72
C ASN A 130 13.84 -9.84 -18.64
N GLU A 131 12.62 -9.73 -19.16
CA GLU A 131 11.61 -10.81 -19.20
C GLU A 131 11.11 -11.30 -17.84
N LYS A 132 11.51 -10.66 -16.73
CA LYS A 132 11.05 -10.96 -15.37
C LYS A 132 10.36 -9.76 -14.75
N CYS A 133 9.36 -10.01 -13.91
CA CYS A 133 8.75 -8.93 -13.15
C CYS A 133 9.76 -8.43 -12.09
N SER A 134 10.07 -7.14 -12.11
CA SER A 134 10.96 -6.50 -11.12
C SER A 134 10.44 -6.54 -9.68
N LYS A 135 9.17 -6.88 -9.49
CA LYS A 135 8.54 -7.11 -8.17
C LYS A 135 8.49 -8.59 -7.77
N GLY A 136 9.01 -9.48 -8.63
CA GLY A 136 9.08 -10.92 -8.39
C GLY A 136 7.73 -11.60 -8.43
N PHE A 137 6.83 -11.18 -9.34
CA PHE A 137 5.60 -11.90 -9.66
C PHE A 137 5.85 -12.89 -10.82
N PRO A 138 5.16 -14.06 -10.84
CA PRO A 138 4.28 -14.56 -9.79
C PRO A 138 5.03 -14.89 -8.49
N LYS A 139 4.40 -14.69 -7.33
CA LYS A 139 5.00 -15.05 -6.04
C LYS A 139 4.96 -16.57 -5.87
N ASN A 140 5.98 -17.11 -5.20
CA ASN A 140 6.00 -18.53 -4.85
C ASN A 140 4.76 -18.91 -4.02
N TYR A 141 4.28 -20.12 -4.28
CA TYR A 141 3.25 -20.79 -3.50
C TYR A 141 3.71 -21.01 -2.05
N ASN A 142 2.77 -20.93 -1.10
CA ASN A 142 3.05 -21.18 0.30
C ASN A 142 1.78 -21.69 1.02
N ASN A 143 1.84 -22.88 1.61
CA ASN A 143 0.66 -23.55 2.18
C ASN A 143 0.23 -22.94 3.52
N TYR A 144 1.12 -22.23 4.22
CA TYR A 144 0.88 -21.65 5.55
C TYR A 144 1.65 -20.34 5.75
N THR A 145 1.05 -19.41 6.49
CA THR A 145 1.75 -18.17 6.85
C THR A 145 2.86 -18.46 7.86
N HIS A 146 4.04 -17.86 7.67
CA HIS A 146 5.14 -17.93 8.63
C HIS A 146 6.00 -16.67 8.60
N ILE A 147 6.70 -16.37 9.69
CA ILE A 147 7.58 -15.20 9.78
C ILE A 147 8.98 -15.64 9.33
N ASN A 148 9.60 -14.89 8.40
CA ASN A 148 10.95 -15.17 7.94
C ASN A 148 12.03 -14.66 8.93
N GLU A 149 13.30 -14.97 8.67
CA GLU A 149 14.43 -14.56 9.52
C GLU A 149 14.55 -13.03 9.71
N ASN A 150 14.00 -12.26 8.77
CA ASN A 150 13.98 -10.80 8.81
C ASN A 150 12.74 -10.23 9.52
N GLY A 151 11.90 -11.09 10.12
CA GLY A 151 10.71 -10.69 10.85
C GLY A 151 9.48 -10.40 9.97
N PHE A 152 9.54 -10.60 8.66
CA PHE A 152 8.40 -10.34 7.76
C PHE A 152 7.53 -11.58 7.55
N PRO A 153 6.19 -11.44 7.53
CA PRO A 153 5.29 -12.55 7.23
C PRO A 153 5.36 -12.93 5.75
N LEU A 154 5.57 -14.23 5.49
CA LEU A 154 5.36 -14.89 4.22
C LEU A 154 3.98 -15.53 4.26
N TYR A 155 3.01 -14.90 3.60
CA TYR A 155 1.59 -15.26 3.72
C TYR A 155 1.20 -16.56 2.99
N LYS A 156 0.15 -17.17 3.54
CA LYS A 156 -0.89 -17.98 2.89
C LYS A 156 -1.06 -17.73 1.39
N ARG A 157 -0.68 -18.64 0.49
CA ARG A 157 -1.04 -18.53 -0.93
C ARG A 157 -1.41 -19.89 -1.50
N ALA A 158 -2.67 -20.11 -1.88
CA ALA A 158 -3.14 -21.36 -2.51
C ALA A 158 -2.49 -21.65 -3.87
N GLU A 159 -2.26 -22.94 -4.14
CA GLU A 159 -1.74 -23.42 -5.42
C GLU A 159 -2.79 -23.20 -6.53
N GLY A 160 -2.37 -22.70 -7.69
CA GLY A 160 -3.28 -22.42 -8.82
C GLY A 160 -4.09 -21.11 -8.69
N SER A 161 -4.01 -20.38 -7.57
CA SER A 161 -4.63 -19.06 -7.48
C SER A 161 -3.83 -18.03 -8.32
N PRO A 162 -4.49 -17.10 -9.04
CA PRO A 162 -3.78 -16.09 -9.79
C PRO A 162 -2.98 -15.21 -8.83
N SER A 163 -1.66 -15.32 -8.84
CA SER A 163 -0.83 -14.30 -8.22
C SER A 163 -0.79 -13.12 -9.18
N ALA A 164 -1.63 -12.13 -8.92
CA ALA A 164 -1.31 -10.79 -9.39
C ALA A 164 0.00 -10.35 -8.76
#